data_AF-A0A453HPU8-F1
#
_entry.id   AF-A0A453HPU8-F1
#
_cell.length_a   1.000
_cell.length_b   1.000
_cell.length_c   1.000
_cell.angle_alpha   90.00
_cell.angle_beta   90.00
_cell.angle_gamma   90.00
#
_symmetry.space_group_name_H-M   'P 1'
#
loop_
_entity.id
_entity.type
_entity.pdbx_description
1 polymer ?
#
loop_
_entity_poly.entity_id
_entity_poly.type
_entity_poly.pdbx_seq_one_letter_code
_entity_poly.pdbx_strand_id
1 'polypeptide(L)' 'YNKHMPLPMQGPGPDSRVVYIDGAFDLFHAGHVEILRLARGLGDFLLVGIHTDQTISL' A
#
# COMPACT_ATOMS: atom_id res chain seq x y z
N TYR A 1 13.17 -1.29 -26.72
CA TYR A 1 13.66 -1.54 -25.34
C TYR A 1 12.44 -1.84 -24.46
N ASN A 2 11.81 -3.00 -24.66
CA ASN A 2 10.60 -3.39 -23.91
C ASN A 2 11.00 -4.25 -22.74
N LYS A 3 11.31 -3.61 -21.61
CA LYS A 3 11.42 -4.26 -20.31
C LYS A 3 10.01 -4.30 -19.71
N HIS A 4 9.41 -5.48 -19.73
CA HIS A 4 8.20 -5.90 -18.99
C HIS A 4 7.32 -4.74 -18.50
N MET A 5 6.40 -4.29 -19.34
CA MET A 5 5.23 -3.56 -18.85
C MET A 5 4.49 -4.54 -17.92
N PRO A 6 4.44 -4.29 -16.60
CA PRO A 6 3.68 -5.16 -15.71
C PRO A 6 2.24 -5.17 -16.23
N LEU A 7 1.63 -6.37 -16.26
CA LEU A 7 0.20 -6.50 -16.52
C LEU A 7 -0.55 -5.49 -15.65
N PRO A 8 -1.68 -4.91 -16.12
CA PRO A 8 -2.49 -4.04 -15.28
C PRO A 8 -2.71 -4.75 -13.95
N MET A 9 -2.40 -4.06 -12.85
CA MET A 9 -2.53 -4.63 -11.52
C MET A 9 -3.98 -5.07 -11.33
N GLN A 10 -4.21 -6.38 -11.46
CA GLN A 10 -5.54 -6.94 -11.28
C GLN A 10 -5.92 -6.70 -9.83
N GLY A 11 -7.06 -6.04 -9.62
CA GLY A 11 -7.61 -5.83 -8.28
C GLY A 11 -7.92 -7.16 -7.58
N PRO A 12 -8.34 -7.12 -6.31
CA PRO A 12 -8.73 -8.34 -5.59
C PRO A 12 -9.81 -9.10 -6.36
N GLY A 13 -9.69 -10.44 -6.37
CA GLY A 13 -10.76 -11.30 -6.87
C GLY A 13 -11.98 -11.29 -5.94
N PRO A 14 -13.11 -11.86 -6.37
CA PRO A 14 -14.38 -11.83 -5.62
C PRO A 14 -14.27 -12.36 -4.17
N ASP A 15 -13.42 -13.37 -3.95
CA ASP A 15 -13.23 -14.02 -2.65
C ASP A 15 -11.89 -13.66 -1.98
N SER A 16 -11.16 -12.67 -2.53
CA SER A 16 -9.87 -12.27 -1.98
C SER A 16 -10.03 -11.55 -0.65
N ARG A 17 -9.21 -11.93 0.34
CA ARG A 17 -9.10 -11.20 1.59
C ARG A 17 -8.33 -9.90 1.38
N VAL A 18 -9.05 -8.80 1.36
CA VAL A 18 -8.47 -7.45 1.26
C VAL A 18 -8.06 -6.97 2.65
N VAL A 19 -6.79 -6.59 2.78
CA VAL A 19 -6.25 -5.92 3.97
C VAL A 19 -6.14 -4.44 3.66
N TYR A 20 -6.62 -3.60 4.56
CA TYR A 20 -6.47 -2.16 4.46
C TYR A 20 -5.58 -1.64 5.59
N ILE A 21 -4.68 -0.73 5.25
CA ILE A 21 -3.87 0.05 6.19
C ILE A 21 -3.73 1.47 5.65
N ASP A 22 -3.76 2.46 6.52
CA ASP A 22 -3.54 3.85 6.15
C ASP A 22 -2.57 4.58 7.06
N GLY A 23 -2.01 5.66 6.55
CA GLY A 23 -1.11 6.53 7.28
C GLY A 23 -0.55 7.64 6.40
N ALA A 24 0.17 8.57 7.03
CA ALA A 24 0.89 9.62 6.32
C ALA A 24 2.10 9.06 5.54
N PHE A 25 2.76 8.02 6.07
CA PHE A 25 3.98 7.44 5.50
C PHE A 25 5.09 8.46 5.20
N ASP A 26 5.12 9.58 5.93
CA ASP A 26 6.16 10.61 5.83
C ASP A 26 7.53 10.05 6.21
N LEU A 27 8.60 10.60 5.62
CA LEU A 27 9.97 10.12 5.75
C LEU A 27 10.08 8.58 5.65
N PHE A 28 9.54 8.03 4.56
CA PHE A 28 9.41 6.59 4.35
C PHE A 28 10.70 5.80 4.65
N HIS A 29 10.64 4.93 5.65
CA HIS A 29 11.81 4.20 6.18
C HIS A 29 11.51 2.73 6.50
N ALA A 30 12.53 1.98 6.96
CA ALA A 30 12.44 0.54 7.18
C ALA A 30 11.25 0.09 8.07
N GLY A 31 10.88 0.89 9.08
CA GLY A 31 9.67 0.63 9.88
C GLY A 31 8.37 0.57 9.05
N HIS A 32 8.20 1.44 8.05
CA HIS A 32 7.05 1.40 7.15
C HIS A 32 7.10 0.18 6.22
N VAL A 33 8.30 -0.23 5.79
CA VAL A 33 8.45 -1.46 5.00
C VAL A 33 8.02 -2.68 5.81
N GLU A 34 8.42 -2.76 7.08
CA GLU A 34 8.08 -3.88 7.94
C GLU A 34 6.57 -3.96 8.23
N ILE A 35 5.93 -2.83 8.57
CA ILE A 35 4.48 -2.82 8.81
C ILE A 35 3.68 -3.17 7.55
N LEU A 36 4.10 -2.70 6.37
CA LEU A 36 3.46 -3.05 5.10
C LEU A 36 3.70 -4.52 4.73
N ARG A 37 4.88 -5.07 5.04
CA ARG A 37 5.19 -6.50 4.86
C ARG A 37 4.28 -7.37 5.74
N LEU A 38 4.14 -7.02 7.01
CA LEU A 38 3.24 -7.71 7.93
C LEU A 38 1.79 -7.63 7.46
N ALA A 39 1.32 -6.43 7.10
CA ALA A 39 -0.04 -6.23 6.58
C ALA A 39 -0.29 -7.02 5.29
N ARG A 40 0.68 -7.06 4.36
CA ARG A 40 0.60 -7.86 3.13
C ARG A 40 0.46 -9.36 3.42
N GLY A 41 1.02 -9.85 4.52
CA GLY A 41 0.93 -11.25 4.94
C GLY A 41 -0.42 -11.67 5.49
N LEU A 42 -1.33 -10.71 5.77
CA LEU A 42 -2.64 -10.99 6.38
C LEU A 42 -3.76 -11.27 5.35
N GLY A 43 -3.49 -11.13 4.05
CA GLY A 43 -4.50 -11.37 3.01
C GLY A 43 -3.92 -11.47 1.61
N ASP A 44 -4.81 -11.48 0.62
CA ASP A 44 -4.46 -11.70 -0.78
C ASP A 44 -4.13 -10.39 -1.50
N PHE A 45 -4.71 -9.28 -1.01
CA PHE A 45 -4.52 -7.94 -1.54
C PHE A 45 -4.32 -6.93 -0.41
N LEU A 46 -3.36 -6.03 -0.54
CA LEU A 46 -3.12 -4.93 0.40
C LEU A 46 -3.50 -3.60 -0.27
N LEU A 47 -4.51 -2.93 0.27
CA LEU A 47 -4.89 -1.57 -0.09
C LEU A 47 -4.26 -0.60 0.92
N VAL A 48 -3.49 0.36 0.43
CA VAL A 48 -2.79 1.33 1.29
C VAL A 48 -3.37 2.73 1.07
N GLY A 49 -3.95 3.31 2.12
CA GLY A 49 -4.39 4.70 2.14
C GLY A 49 -3.22 5.62 2.46
N ILE A 50 -2.93 6.58 1.59
CA ILE A 50 -1.92 7.61 1.85
C ILE A 50 -2.64 8.89 2.27
N HIS A 51 -2.39 9.35 3.49
CA HIS A 51 -2.86 10.65 3.92
C HIS A 51 -2.02 11.74 3.25
N THR A 52 -2.67 12.68 2.59
CA THR A 52 -2.01 13.92 2.16
C THR A 52 -1.88 14.85 3.35
N ASP A 53 -0.77 15.57 3.46
CA ASP A 53 -0.62 16.61 4.47
C ASP A 53 -1.82 17.58 4.43
N GLN A 54 -2.53 17.67 5.55
CA GLN A 54 -3.31 18.84 5.87
C GLN A 54 -2.34 19.82 6.51
N THR A 55 -1.62 20.60 5.70
CA THR A 55 -0.70 21.62 6.17
C THR A 55 -1.39 22.48 7.22
N ILE A 56 -0.99 22.32 8.48
CA ILE A 56 -1.34 23.24 9.56
C ILE A 56 -0.54 24.51 9.28
N SER A 57 -1.14 25.48 8.59
CA SER A 57 -0.65 26.85 8.60
C SER A 57 -1.01 27.46 9.96
N LEU A 58 0.00 27.65 10.81
CA LEU A 58 -0.08 28.57 11.96
C LEU A 58 -0.06 30.02 11.48
#